data_AF-A0A1J3ERK1-F1
#
_entry.id   AF-A0A1J3ERK1-F1
#
_cell.length_a   1.000
_cell.length_b   1.000
_cell.length_c   1.000
_cell.angle_alpha   90.00
_cell.angle_beta   90.00
_cell.angle_gamma   90.00
#
_symmetry.space_group_name_H-M   'P 1'
#
loop_
_entity.id
_entity.type
_entity.pdbx_description
1 polymer ?
#
loop_
_entity_poly.entity_id
_entity_poly.type
_entity_poly.pdbx_seq_one_letter_code
_entity_poly.pdbx_strand_id
1 'polypeptide(L)'
;MAAKSGNRCNFWLPKKKRSCSNTRIESSMFCGNHSQRLDGEWIPCPIDPSHSVLQENLEGHVKRCPLLKQTVALSGQLFYQKGINAGNEEEEEEGKMGSCCPDSVVTSEMKRNLLYSMSVSKFHQLIKKIETVHGGICNDIEDSYLSPEACNVWFNKEIDRKLPFQEKHVLQQGSILGNLEKIGALKRCAKNVECCEIDPEEKDDDKNVPAVVEFGAGRGYLTQMLADCYGVKKVYLVERKSYKLKADRSLRQKENLVLERMRIDIEDLNLNAVESLSGVPYVAIGKHLCGPATDLSLRCCLSRQDGESPVLRGLAIATCCHHLCQWKSYISKTLAVTASFFGLSE
;
A
#
# COMPACT_ATOMS: atom_id res chain seq x y z
N MET A 1 -46.35 10.45 21.54
CA MET A 1 -45.03 9.78 21.55
C MET A 1 -45.23 8.31 21.21
N ALA A 2 -44.87 7.89 19.99
CA ALA A 2 -45.13 6.52 19.53
C ALA A 2 -43.95 5.59 19.87
N ALA A 3 -44.23 4.52 20.62
CA ALA A 3 -43.28 3.48 21.00
C ALA A 3 -42.78 2.72 19.75
N LYS A 4 -41.48 2.87 19.42
CA LYS A 4 -40.76 2.02 18.46
C LYS A 4 -39.73 1.18 19.21
N SER A 5 -40.17 0.20 19.99
CA SER A 5 -39.25 -0.68 20.75
C SER A 5 -39.62 -2.17 20.69
N GLY A 6 -40.28 -2.61 19.61
CA GLY A 6 -40.80 -3.98 19.53
C GLY A 6 -39.92 -5.01 18.82
N ASN A 7 -38.96 -4.62 17.97
CA ASN A 7 -38.35 -5.58 17.03
C ASN A 7 -36.82 -5.58 16.93
N ARG A 8 -36.11 -5.03 17.93
CA ARG A 8 -34.64 -4.97 17.92
C ARG A 8 -34.03 -5.97 18.89
N CYS A 9 -32.82 -6.41 18.58
CA CYS A 9 -32.03 -7.29 19.43
C CYS A 9 -31.64 -6.60 20.75
N ASN A 10 -31.86 -7.29 21.87
CA ASN A 10 -31.58 -6.78 23.22
C ASN A 10 -30.08 -6.84 23.62
N PHE A 11 -29.18 -7.26 22.72
CA PHE A 11 -27.75 -7.35 23.04
C PHE A 11 -27.09 -5.97 23.11
N TRP A 12 -26.41 -5.66 24.22
CA TRP A 12 -25.66 -4.42 24.40
C TRP A 12 -24.26 -4.51 23.77
N LEU A 13 -23.85 -3.52 22.98
CA LEU A 13 -22.52 -3.45 22.37
C LEU A 13 -21.60 -2.51 23.19
N PRO A 14 -20.73 -3.01 24.08
CA PRO A 14 -19.98 -2.16 25.02
C PRO A 14 -19.07 -1.15 24.31
N LYS A 15 -18.34 -1.61 23.29
CA LYS A 15 -17.43 -0.76 22.48
C LYS A 15 -18.16 0.36 21.72
N LYS A 16 -19.45 0.19 21.44
CA LYS A 16 -20.26 1.15 20.67
C LYS A 16 -21.30 1.89 21.52
N LYS A 17 -21.35 1.62 22.83
CA LYS A 17 -22.27 2.21 23.81
C LYS A 17 -23.74 2.28 23.31
N ARG A 18 -24.22 1.20 22.68
CA ARG A 18 -25.60 1.12 22.15
C ARG A 18 -26.10 -0.32 22.06
N SER A 19 -27.41 -0.53 22.07
CA SER A 19 -28.02 -1.84 21.78
C SER A 19 -27.86 -2.22 20.30
N CYS A 20 -27.81 -3.52 20.02
CA CYS A 20 -27.69 -4.05 18.68
C CYS A 20 -28.85 -3.55 17.81
N SER A 21 -28.52 -3.05 16.62
CA SER A 21 -29.50 -2.46 15.70
C SER A 21 -30.22 -3.51 14.85
N ASN A 22 -29.75 -4.76 14.85
CA ASN A 22 -30.32 -5.84 14.06
C ASN A 22 -31.70 -6.24 14.60
N THR A 23 -32.56 -6.71 13.70
CA THR A 23 -33.87 -7.25 14.03
C THR A 23 -33.72 -8.52 14.86
N ARG A 24 -34.57 -8.69 15.87
CA ARG A 24 -34.64 -9.93 16.65
C ARG A 24 -35.16 -11.07 15.79
N ILE A 25 -34.79 -12.31 16.12
CA ILE A 25 -35.45 -13.50 15.55
C ILE A 25 -36.82 -13.63 16.24
N GLU A 26 -37.84 -14.12 15.54
CA GLU A 26 -39.20 -14.26 16.10
C GLU A 26 -39.24 -15.06 17.41
N SER A 27 -38.37 -16.07 17.53
CA SER A 27 -38.25 -16.95 18.69
C SER A 27 -37.24 -16.50 19.76
N SER A 28 -36.61 -15.32 19.63
CA SER A 28 -35.55 -14.88 20.55
C SER A 28 -35.60 -13.38 20.84
N MET A 29 -35.15 -12.98 22.04
CA MET A 29 -34.91 -11.56 22.34
C MET A 29 -33.67 -10.98 21.63
N PHE A 30 -32.94 -11.81 20.89
CA PHE A 30 -31.70 -11.42 20.21
C PHE A 30 -31.77 -11.67 18.70
N CYS A 31 -30.90 -11.01 17.93
CA CYS A 31 -30.71 -11.27 16.50
C CYS A 31 -29.85 -12.52 16.31
N GLY A 32 -29.81 -13.10 15.10
CA GLY A 32 -29.02 -14.33 14.85
C GLY A 32 -27.51 -14.25 15.15
N ASN A 33 -26.93 -13.05 15.27
CA ASN A 33 -25.53 -12.89 15.69
C ASN A 33 -25.33 -12.97 17.21
N HIS A 34 -26.39 -12.73 17.99
CA HIS A 34 -26.38 -12.56 19.45
C HIS A 34 -27.42 -13.42 20.19
N SER A 35 -28.24 -14.22 19.50
CA SER A 35 -29.00 -15.30 20.13
C SER A 35 -28.00 -16.27 20.78
N GLN A 36 -28.42 -16.95 21.85
CA GLN A 36 -27.69 -18.12 22.33
C GLN A 36 -27.39 -18.97 21.10
N ARG A 37 -26.10 -19.00 20.74
CA ARG A 37 -25.62 -19.74 19.60
C ARG A 37 -25.86 -21.18 20.00
N LEU A 38 -26.62 -21.94 19.19
CA LEU A 38 -26.67 -23.39 19.37
C LEU A 38 -25.24 -23.91 19.48
N ASP A 39 -25.03 -24.94 20.30
CA ASP A 39 -23.74 -25.62 20.57
C ASP A 39 -23.14 -26.31 19.33
N GLY A 40 -23.39 -25.80 18.13
CA GLY A 40 -22.82 -26.31 16.88
C GLY A 40 -21.32 -26.03 16.81
N GLU A 41 -20.58 -27.01 16.29
CA GLU A 41 -19.14 -26.92 16.11
C GLU A 41 -18.80 -25.80 15.11
N TRP A 42 -17.95 -24.85 15.55
CA TRP A 42 -17.43 -23.77 14.72
C TRP A 42 -16.06 -24.16 14.21
N ILE A 43 -15.93 -24.23 12.89
CA ILE A 43 -14.67 -24.55 12.23
C ILE A 43 -14.15 -23.30 11.50
N PRO A 44 -12.82 -23.11 11.42
CA PRO A 44 -12.24 -22.09 10.54
C PRO A 44 -12.70 -22.31 9.09
N CYS A 45 -13.03 -21.23 8.39
CA CYS A 45 -13.36 -21.33 6.98
C CYS A 45 -12.12 -21.84 6.20
N PRO A 46 -12.27 -22.86 5.34
CA PRO A 46 -11.14 -23.44 4.60
C PRO A 46 -10.61 -22.51 3.50
N ILE A 47 -11.42 -21.53 3.07
CA ILE A 47 -11.03 -20.54 2.06
C ILE A 47 -10.35 -19.34 2.72
N ASP A 48 -10.89 -18.85 3.85
CA ASP A 48 -10.39 -17.70 4.58
C ASP A 48 -10.34 -18.00 6.09
N PRO A 49 -9.20 -18.47 6.60
CA PRO A 49 -9.05 -18.81 8.02
C PRO A 49 -9.23 -17.64 8.99
N SER A 50 -9.38 -16.39 8.50
CA SER A 50 -9.62 -15.23 9.36
C SER A 50 -11.03 -15.18 9.96
N HIS A 51 -11.92 -16.07 9.52
CA HIS A 51 -13.25 -16.21 10.11
C HIS A 51 -13.67 -17.68 10.25
N SER A 52 -14.65 -17.92 11.10
CA SER A 52 -15.20 -19.25 11.37
C SER A 52 -16.66 -19.34 10.90
N VAL A 53 -17.07 -20.55 10.53
CA VAL A 53 -18.43 -20.89 10.11
C VAL A 53 -18.92 -22.07 10.93
N LEU A 54 -20.23 -22.16 11.15
CA LEU A 54 -20.83 -23.37 11.69
C LEU A 54 -20.59 -24.51 10.69
N GLN A 55 -20.17 -25.67 11.20
CA GLN A 55 -19.88 -26.86 10.38
C GLN A 55 -21.05 -27.22 9.45
N GLU A 56 -22.28 -27.18 9.97
CA GLU A 56 -23.52 -27.45 9.20
C GLU A 56 -23.74 -26.48 8.02
N ASN A 57 -23.19 -25.27 8.11
CA ASN A 57 -23.35 -24.21 7.09
C ASN A 57 -22.14 -24.11 6.16
N LEU A 58 -21.11 -24.94 6.32
CA LEU A 58 -19.86 -24.87 5.56
C LEU A 58 -20.10 -24.96 4.06
N GLU A 59 -20.88 -25.93 3.59
CA GLU A 59 -21.14 -26.16 2.17
C GLU A 59 -21.82 -24.96 1.49
N GLY A 60 -22.77 -24.33 2.18
CA GLY A 60 -23.45 -23.13 1.71
C GLY A 60 -22.59 -21.87 1.83
N HIS A 61 -21.67 -21.84 2.80
CA HIS A 61 -20.74 -20.74 3.00
C HIS A 61 -19.67 -20.69 1.90
N VAL A 62 -18.99 -21.81 1.61
CA VAL A 62 -17.83 -21.81 0.69
C VAL A 62 -18.19 -21.23 -0.69
N LYS A 63 -19.41 -21.48 -1.17
CA LYS A 63 -19.95 -20.92 -2.44
C LYS A 63 -20.14 -19.40 -2.41
N ARG A 64 -20.24 -18.79 -1.23
CA ARG A 64 -20.54 -17.36 -1.04
C ARG A 64 -19.48 -16.63 -0.23
N CYS A 65 -18.37 -17.30 0.09
CA CYS A 65 -17.27 -16.72 0.85
C CYS A 65 -16.80 -15.41 0.18
N PRO A 66 -16.69 -14.30 0.93
CA PRO A 66 -16.23 -13.03 0.36
C PRO A 66 -14.85 -13.13 -0.29
N LEU A 67 -13.92 -13.91 0.29
CA LEU A 67 -12.59 -14.10 -0.27
C LEU A 67 -12.63 -14.89 -1.58
N LEU A 68 -13.48 -15.92 -1.68
CA LEU A 68 -13.68 -16.65 -2.94
C LEU A 68 -14.17 -15.72 -4.05
N LYS A 69 -15.24 -14.97 -3.77
CA LYS A 69 -15.80 -14.01 -4.75
C LYS A 69 -14.77 -12.99 -5.20
N GLN A 70 -13.98 -12.47 -4.28
CA GLN A 70 -12.92 -11.54 -4.59
C GLN A 70 -11.84 -12.19 -5.46
N THR A 71 -11.40 -13.41 -5.12
CA THR A 71 -10.38 -14.14 -5.87
C THR A 71 -10.84 -14.41 -7.29
N VAL A 72 -12.07 -14.89 -7.48
CA VAL A 72 -12.65 -15.12 -8.81
C VAL A 72 -12.73 -13.82 -9.61
N ALA A 73 -13.18 -12.72 -8.99
CA ALA A 73 -13.26 -11.43 -9.67
C ALA A 73 -11.88 -10.87 -10.04
N LEU A 74 -10.87 -11.07 -9.18
CA LEU A 74 -9.50 -10.63 -9.40
C LEU A 74 -8.80 -11.44 -10.50
N SER A 75 -8.98 -12.77 -10.51
CA SER A 75 -8.41 -13.65 -11.53
C SER A 75 -8.92 -13.36 -12.95
N GLY A 76 -10.06 -12.67 -13.08
CA GLY A 76 -10.59 -12.20 -14.36
C GLY A 76 -10.06 -10.84 -14.82
N GLN A 77 -9.21 -10.17 -14.04
CA GLN A 77 -8.66 -8.86 -14.40
C GLN A 77 -7.37 -9.00 -15.20
N LEU A 78 -7.19 -8.19 -16.25
CA LEU A 78 -5.97 -8.20 -17.07
C LEU A 78 -4.73 -7.78 -16.30
N PHE A 79 -4.89 -6.86 -15.33
CA PHE A 79 -3.80 -6.40 -14.47
C PHE A 79 -3.39 -7.39 -13.38
N TYR A 80 -4.06 -8.55 -13.27
CA TYR A 80 -3.67 -9.60 -12.33
C TYR A 80 -2.76 -10.61 -13.02
N GLN A 81 -1.50 -10.66 -12.57
CA GLN A 81 -0.53 -11.66 -12.99
C GLN A 81 0.22 -12.15 -11.76
N LYS A 82 -0.10 -13.37 -11.33
CA LYS A 82 0.43 -13.95 -10.09
C LYS A 82 1.96 -13.94 -10.09
N GLY A 83 2.55 -13.36 -9.04
CA GLY A 83 3.99 -13.37 -8.80
C GLY A 83 4.81 -12.50 -9.74
N ILE A 84 4.21 -11.65 -10.59
CA ILE A 84 4.95 -10.83 -11.57
C ILE A 84 6.02 -9.94 -10.93
N ASN A 85 5.77 -9.47 -9.70
CA ASN A 85 6.71 -8.63 -8.96
C ASN A 85 7.49 -9.40 -7.90
N ALA A 86 7.34 -10.71 -7.76
CA ALA A 86 7.92 -11.49 -6.66
C ALA A 86 9.46 -11.58 -6.67
N GLY A 87 10.10 -11.26 -7.80
CA GLY A 87 11.52 -11.51 -8.08
C GLY A 87 11.74 -12.90 -8.67
N ASN A 88 12.75 -13.05 -9.55
CA ASN A 88 13.04 -14.33 -10.21
C ASN A 88 13.88 -15.25 -9.31
N GLU A 89 13.66 -16.55 -9.43
CA GLU A 89 14.48 -17.61 -8.79
C GLU A 89 15.87 -17.70 -9.44
N GLU A 90 16.02 -17.33 -10.72
CA GLU A 90 17.32 -17.29 -11.42
C GLU A 90 18.31 -16.30 -10.77
N GLU A 91 17.83 -15.19 -10.18
CA GLU A 91 18.65 -14.28 -9.38
C GLU A 91 19.10 -14.89 -8.04
N GLU A 92 18.48 -16.00 -7.60
CA GLU A 92 18.94 -16.77 -6.45
C GLU A 92 20.09 -17.72 -6.81
N GLU A 93 20.22 -18.15 -8.07
CA GLU A 93 21.30 -19.04 -8.52
C GLU A 93 22.64 -18.31 -8.71
N GLU A 94 22.65 -17.07 -9.20
CA GLU A 94 23.90 -16.29 -9.33
C GLU A 94 24.52 -15.94 -7.96
N GLY A 95 23.71 -15.84 -6.90
CA GLY A 95 24.18 -15.68 -5.51
C GLY A 95 24.62 -16.98 -4.83
N LYS A 96 24.40 -18.15 -5.46
CA LYS A 96 24.70 -19.49 -4.91
C LYS A 96 26.08 -20.03 -5.31
N MET A 97 26.90 -19.29 -6.06
CA MET A 97 28.27 -19.68 -6.45
C MET A 97 29.23 -19.70 -5.22
N GLY A 98 28.99 -20.61 -4.28
CA GLY A 98 29.75 -20.77 -3.05
C GLY A 98 29.11 -21.63 -1.93
N SER A 99 27.89 -22.17 -2.08
CA SER A 99 27.24 -22.95 -1.00
C SER A 99 26.68 -24.30 -1.49
N CYS A 100 27.29 -25.40 -1.02
CA CYS A 100 26.94 -26.78 -1.34
C CYS A 100 25.70 -27.33 -0.58
N CYS A 101 24.72 -26.49 -0.24
CA CYS A 101 23.55 -26.96 0.54
C CYS A 101 22.23 -26.69 -0.20
N PRO A 102 21.34 -27.70 -0.35
CA PRO A 102 20.04 -27.53 -0.98
C PRO A 102 19.07 -26.77 -0.07
N ASP A 103 18.34 -25.80 -0.65
CA ASP A 103 17.12 -25.11 -0.19
C ASP A 103 16.72 -25.16 1.30
N SER A 104 17.66 -24.93 2.23
CA SER A 104 17.27 -24.72 3.62
C SER A 104 16.65 -23.33 3.74
N VAL A 105 15.33 -23.27 3.93
CA VAL A 105 14.62 -22.03 4.27
C VAL A 105 15.29 -21.39 5.49
N VAL A 106 16.08 -20.33 5.27
CA VAL A 106 16.81 -19.65 6.34
C VAL A 106 15.82 -18.86 7.20
N THR A 107 15.48 -19.39 8.38
CA THR A 107 14.52 -18.75 9.28
C THR A 107 15.15 -17.54 10.00
N SER A 108 14.30 -16.63 10.49
CA SER A 108 14.76 -15.51 11.33
C SER A 108 15.46 -15.96 12.61
N GLU A 109 15.10 -17.14 13.13
CA GLU A 109 15.76 -17.76 14.28
C GLU A 109 17.17 -18.22 13.91
N MET A 110 17.34 -18.90 12.78
CA MET A 110 18.66 -19.30 12.28
C MET A 110 19.58 -18.09 12.08
N LYS A 111 19.06 -16.98 11.53
CA LYS A 111 19.82 -15.72 11.38
C LYS A 111 20.28 -15.15 12.71
N ARG A 112 19.40 -15.13 13.73
CA ARG A 112 19.76 -14.67 15.08
C ARG A 112 20.79 -15.57 15.74
N ASN A 113 20.63 -16.90 15.63
CA ASN A 113 21.57 -17.85 16.21
C ASN A 113 22.96 -17.73 15.57
N LEU A 114 23.04 -17.48 14.27
CA LEU A 114 24.31 -17.20 13.58
C LEU A 114 24.98 -15.94 14.14
N LEU A 115 24.22 -14.87 14.39
CA LEU A 115 24.77 -13.64 14.98
C LEU A 115 25.21 -13.85 16.43
N TYR A 116 24.43 -14.55 17.25
CA TYR A 116 24.76 -14.80 18.65
C TYR A 116 25.93 -15.77 18.86
N SER A 117 26.13 -16.71 17.93
CA SER A 117 27.28 -17.62 17.95
C SER A 117 28.56 -17.00 17.40
N MET A 118 28.48 -15.79 16.84
CA MET A 118 29.62 -15.10 16.25
C MET A 118 30.54 -14.53 17.33
N SER A 119 31.86 -14.62 17.13
CA SER A 119 32.80 -13.93 18.00
C SER A 119 32.69 -12.42 17.84
N VAL A 120 33.00 -11.68 18.91
CA VAL A 120 32.96 -10.20 18.92
C VAL A 120 33.81 -9.61 17.78
N SER A 121 34.99 -10.17 17.51
CA SER A 121 35.84 -9.71 16.41
C SER A 121 35.19 -9.89 15.04
N LYS A 122 34.57 -11.06 14.79
CA LYS A 122 33.89 -11.33 13.51
C LYS A 122 32.66 -10.44 13.34
N PHE A 123 31.94 -10.17 14.43
CA PHE A 123 30.80 -9.25 14.41
C PHE A 123 31.23 -7.83 14.02
N HIS A 124 32.30 -7.30 14.62
CA HIS A 124 32.83 -5.98 14.22
C HIS A 124 33.31 -5.94 12.76
N GLN A 125 33.94 -7.01 12.27
CA GLN A 125 34.32 -7.10 10.85
C GLN A 125 33.10 -7.06 9.92
N LEU A 126 32.01 -7.73 10.29
CA LEU A 126 30.75 -7.69 9.55
C LEU A 126 30.14 -6.28 9.53
N ILE A 127 30.11 -5.58 10.67
CA ILE A 127 29.63 -4.20 10.74
C ILE A 127 30.48 -3.28 9.85
N LYS A 128 31.82 -3.37 9.96
CA LYS A 128 32.73 -2.58 9.11
C LYS A 128 32.47 -2.82 7.62
N LYS A 129 32.25 -4.08 7.22
CA LYS A 129 31.90 -4.43 5.83
C LYS A 129 30.59 -3.76 5.39
N ILE A 130 29.56 -3.79 6.22
CA ILE A 130 28.26 -3.15 5.94
C ILE A 130 28.44 -1.63 5.80
N GLU A 131 29.17 -1.00 6.71
CA GLU A 131 29.44 0.44 6.70
C GLU A 131 30.24 0.86 5.47
N THR A 132 31.27 0.11 5.08
CA THR A 132 32.05 0.36 3.87
C THR A 132 31.20 0.23 2.61
N VAL A 133 30.37 -0.81 2.50
CA VAL A 133 29.46 -0.98 1.36
C VAL A 133 28.43 0.15 1.31
N HIS A 134 27.82 0.48 2.45
CA HIS A 134 26.86 1.58 2.55
C HIS A 134 27.50 2.92 2.15
N GLY A 135 28.67 3.24 2.69
CA GLY A 135 29.45 4.44 2.32
C GLY A 135 30.12 4.36 0.94
N GLY A 136 29.95 3.27 0.18
CA GLY A 136 30.31 3.21 -1.23
C GLY A 136 29.12 3.47 -2.16
N ILE A 137 27.91 3.15 -1.69
CA ILE A 137 26.67 3.20 -2.49
C ILE A 137 25.85 4.46 -2.20
N CYS A 138 25.77 4.89 -0.93
CA CYS A 138 24.81 5.87 -0.45
C CYS A 138 25.48 7.20 -0.03
N ASN A 139 26.34 7.75 -0.88
CA ASN A 139 27.10 8.97 -0.57
C ASN A 139 26.41 10.28 -0.99
N ASP A 140 25.36 10.17 -1.79
CA ASP A 140 24.66 11.25 -2.48
C ASP A 140 23.18 11.37 -2.07
N ILE A 141 22.77 10.70 -1.00
CA ILE A 141 21.41 10.79 -0.48
C ILE A 141 21.30 12.04 0.41
N GLU A 142 20.65 13.08 -0.12
CA GLU A 142 20.38 14.32 0.61
C GLU A 142 19.11 14.24 1.47
N ASP A 143 19.18 14.79 2.68
CA ASP A 143 17.99 15.01 3.51
C ASP A 143 17.15 16.17 2.95
N SER A 144 15.83 15.99 2.86
CA SER A 144 14.91 17.02 2.37
C SER A 144 13.55 16.99 3.09
N TYR A 145 13.22 18.11 3.73
CA TYR A 145 11.98 18.29 4.50
C TYR A 145 11.22 19.51 3.98
N LEU A 146 10.30 19.29 3.04
CA LEU A 146 9.59 20.39 2.37
C LEU A 146 8.16 20.53 2.92
N SER A 147 7.71 21.76 3.06
CA SER A 147 6.33 22.09 3.42
C SER A 147 5.74 22.97 2.31
N PRO A 148 5.22 22.38 1.23
CA PRO A 148 4.76 23.13 0.08
C PRO A 148 3.52 23.96 0.43
N GLU A 149 3.47 25.20 -0.06
CA GLU A 149 2.36 26.12 0.21
C GLU A 149 1.00 25.57 -0.22
N ALA A 150 0.96 24.78 -1.30
CA ALA A 150 -0.25 24.13 -1.77
C ALA A 150 -0.91 23.26 -0.69
N CYS A 151 -0.12 22.78 0.29
CA CYS A 151 -0.58 21.97 1.41
C CYS A 151 -0.96 22.77 2.66
N ASN A 152 -0.89 24.11 2.64
CA ASN A 152 -1.21 24.95 3.80
C ASN A 152 -2.62 24.72 4.34
N VAL A 153 -3.60 24.43 3.49
CA VAL A 153 -4.97 24.08 3.93
C VAL A 153 -5.00 22.86 4.86
N TRP A 154 -4.08 21.90 4.65
CA TRP A 154 -3.90 20.73 5.51
C TRP A 154 -3.13 21.07 6.79
N PHE A 155 -2.09 21.90 6.69
CA PHE A 155 -1.28 22.31 7.84
C PHE A 155 -2.08 23.20 8.82
N ASN A 156 -2.86 24.13 8.28
CA ASN A 156 -3.66 25.10 9.04
C ASN A 156 -4.98 24.51 9.58
N LYS A 157 -5.27 23.24 9.29
CA LYS A 157 -6.48 22.53 9.74
C LYS A 157 -7.78 23.18 9.24
N GLU A 158 -7.74 23.75 8.04
CA GLU A 158 -8.89 24.38 7.37
C GLU A 158 -9.82 23.34 6.72
N ILE A 159 -9.51 22.05 6.87
CA ILE A 159 -10.23 20.90 6.31
C ILE A 159 -11.19 20.31 7.36
N ASP A 160 -12.28 19.69 6.90
CA ASP A 160 -13.32 19.10 7.76
C ASP A 160 -12.74 18.25 8.91
N ARG A 161 -13.00 18.70 10.14
CA ARG A 161 -12.55 18.10 11.41
C ARG A 161 -13.02 16.66 11.63
N LYS A 162 -13.90 16.13 10.77
CA LYS A 162 -14.38 14.73 10.80
C LYS A 162 -13.40 13.70 10.24
N LEU A 163 -12.31 14.13 9.57
CA LEU A 163 -11.26 13.22 9.16
C LEU A 163 -10.51 12.68 10.38
N PRO A 164 -10.08 11.40 10.39
CA PRO A 164 -9.23 10.83 11.43
C PRO A 164 -7.84 11.46 11.36
N PHE A 165 -7.74 12.67 11.88
CA PHE A 165 -6.61 13.58 11.79
C PHE A 165 -5.51 13.19 12.79
N GLN A 166 -4.27 13.08 12.30
CA GLN A 166 -3.06 13.00 13.12
C GLN A 166 -2.00 13.89 12.51
N GLU A 167 -1.57 14.91 13.24
CA GLU A 167 -0.65 15.98 12.79
C GLU A 167 0.67 15.44 12.22
N LYS A 168 1.25 14.42 12.88
CA LYS A 168 2.46 13.73 12.42
C LYS A 168 2.34 13.12 11.01
N HIS A 169 1.13 12.70 10.62
CA HIS A 169 0.93 12.14 9.29
C HIS A 169 0.81 13.23 8.22
N VAL A 170 0.39 14.44 8.58
CA VAL A 170 0.23 15.55 7.63
C VAL A 170 1.58 16.09 7.20
N LEU A 171 2.51 16.28 8.14
CA LEU A 171 3.87 16.73 7.81
C LEU A 171 4.60 15.75 6.89
N GLN A 172 4.51 14.45 7.18
CA GLN A 172 5.11 13.42 6.32
C GLN A 172 4.48 13.44 4.91
N GLN A 173 3.15 13.53 4.81
CA GLN A 173 2.46 13.59 3.52
C GLN A 173 2.84 14.87 2.76
N GLY A 174 2.86 16.03 3.43
CA GLY A 174 3.29 17.29 2.84
C GLY A 174 4.72 17.25 2.33
N SER A 175 5.65 16.64 3.07
CA SER A 175 7.03 16.48 2.62
C SER A 175 7.17 15.55 1.43
N ILE A 176 6.38 14.46 1.37
CA ILE A 176 6.32 13.60 0.18
C ILE A 176 5.90 14.43 -1.05
N LEU A 177 4.81 15.19 -0.93
CA LEU A 177 4.29 15.99 -2.04
C LEU A 177 5.22 17.13 -2.42
N GLY A 178 5.83 17.81 -1.45
CA GLY A 178 6.77 18.90 -1.70
C GLY A 178 8.03 18.44 -2.42
N ASN A 179 8.53 17.24 -2.11
CA ASN A 179 9.66 16.68 -2.85
C ASN A 179 9.28 16.28 -4.28
N LEU A 180 8.07 15.74 -4.49
CA LEU A 180 7.56 15.48 -5.83
C LEU A 180 7.34 16.77 -6.65
N GLU A 181 6.92 17.86 -6.00
CA GLU A 181 6.85 19.19 -6.60
C GLU A 181 8.24 19.73 -6.95
N LYS A 182 9.23 19.62 -6.05
CA LYS A 182 10.62 20.08 -6.26
C LYS A 182 11.26 19.45 -7.50
N ILE A 183 10.98 18.16 -7.78
CA ILE A 183 11.49 17.46 -8.97
C ILE A 183 10.61 17.65 -10.22
N GLY A 184 9.54 18.45 -10.14
CA GLY A 184 8.62 18.71 -11.24
C GLY A 184 7.66 17.56 -11.58
N ALA A 185 7.57 16.53 -10.73
CA ALA A 185 6.63 15.42 -10.92
C ALA A 185 5.18 15.83 -10.61
N LEU A 186 4.99 16.82 -9.73
CA LEU A 186 3.71 17.50 -9.49
C LEU A 186 3.81 18.96 -9.94
N LYS A 187 2.77 19.46 -10.58
CA LYS A 187 2.63 20.88 -10.94
C LYS A 187 1.50 21.50 -10.12
N ARG A 188 1.71 22.72 -9.64
CA ARG A 188 0.69 23.47 -8.90
C ARG A 188 -0.43 23.86 -9.86
N CYS A 189 -1.67 23.64 -9.45
CA CYS A 189 -2.81 24.14 -10.20
C CYS A 189 -2.97 25.65 -9.87
N ALA A 190 -2.82 26.53 -10.86
CA ALA A 190 -2.81 27.99 -10.70
C ALA A 190 -4.16 28.61 -10.26
N LYS A 191 -5.10 27.82 -9.73
CA LYS A 191 -6.48 28.27 -9.48
C LYS A 191 -6.68 29.12 -8.22
N ASN A 192 -5.67 29.28 -7.37
CA ASN A 192 -5.80 30.00 -6.08
C ASN A 192 -4.81 31.17 -5.90
N VAL A 193 -4.31 31.79 -6.97
CA VAL A 193 -3.53 33.03 -6.87
C VAL A 193 -4.30 34.15 -7.56
N GLU A 194 -5.00 35.00 -6.80
CA GLU A 194 -5.51 36.30 -7.26
C GLU A 194 -4.34 37.28 -7.47
N CYS A 195 -3.36 36.97 -8.31
CA CYS A 195 -2.31 37.91 -8.74
C CYS A 195 -1.26 37.24 -9.63
N CYS A 196 -1.63 36.68 -10.79
CA CYS A 196 -0.71 36.54 -11.92
C CYS A 196 -1.53 36.68 -13.21
N GLU A 197 -1.12 37.61 -14.07
CA GLU A 197 -1.66 37.75 -15.41
C GLU A 197 -1.48 36.41 -16.16
N ILE A 198 -2.59 35.86 -16.64
CA ILE A 198 -2.61 34.60 -17.37
C ILE A 198 -2.12 34.88 -18.78
N ASP A 199 -0.97 34.32 -19.16
CA ASP A 199 -0.58 34.24 -20.57
C ASP A 199 -1.64 33.40 -21.33
N PRO A 200 -2.32 33.97 -22.36
CA PRO A 200 -3.47 33.33 -23.02
C PRO A 200 -3.17 32.06 -23.85
N GLU A 201 -1.95 31.54 -23.83
CA GLU A 201 -1.53 30.44 -24.72
C GLU A 201 -1.56 29.04 -24.08
N GLU A 202 -1.72 28.89 -22.76
CA GLU A 202 -1.89 27.56 -22.14
C GLU A 202 -3.35 27.06 -22.23
N LYS A 203 -3.76 26.68 -23.45
CA LYS A 203 -4.97 25.89 -23.65
C LYS A 203 -4.81 24.51 -23.00
N ASP A 204 -5.43 24.36 -21.84
CA ASP A 204 -5.94 23.12 -21.21
C ASP A 204 -5.40 21.80 -21.81
N ASP A 205 -4.13 21.49 -21.53
CA ASP A 205 -3.57 20.19 -21.93
C ASP A 205 -3.92 19.14 -20.87
N ASP A 206 -5.19 18.72 -20.88
CA ASP A 206 -5.74 17.66 -20.02
C ASP A 206 -4.90 16.35 -20.10
N LYS A 207 -4.16 16.18 -21.21
CA LYS A 207 -3.26 15.03 -21.44
C LYS A 207 -1.98 15.04 -20.61
N ASN A 208 -1.64 16.15 -19.95
CA ASN A 208 -0.35 16.30 -19.25
C ASN A 208 -0.46 16.19 -17.72
N VAL A 209 -1.67 16.13 -17.15
CA VAL A 209 -1.86 15.92 -15.70
C VAL A 209 -1.57 14.46 -15.37
N PRO A 210 -0.56 14.17 -14.53
CA PRO A 210 -0.22 12.79 -14.22
C PRO A 210 -1.31 12.14 -13.37
N ALA A 211 -1.59 10.86 -13.67
CA ALA A 211 -2.35 9.99 -12.79
C ALA A 211 -1.58 9.73 -11.49
N VAL A 212 -2.28 9.31 -10.44
CA VAL A 212 -1.67 8.93 -9.16
C VAL A 212 -1.89 7.45 -8.90
N VAL A 213 -0.81 6.72 -8.61
CA VAL A 213 -0.86 5.34 -8.15
C VAL A 213 -0.35 5.29 -6.71
N GLU A 214 -1.24 5.07 -5.74
CA GLU A 214 -0.86 4.90 -4.32
C GLU A 214 -0.73 3.40 -3.97
N PHE A 215 0.50 2.96 -3.76
CA PHE A 215 0.81 1.63 -3.25
C PHE A 215 0.62 1.55 -1.74
N GLY A 216 0.00 0.46 -1.28
CA GLY A 216 -0.31 0.29 0.15
C GLY A 216 -1.23 1.40 0.66
N ALA A 217 -2.21 1.80 -0.16
CA ALA A 217 -3.01 3.00 0.07
C ALA A 217 -3.74 3.01 1.43
N GLY A 218 -4.03 1.84 2.00
CA GLY A 218 -4.78 1.73 3.24
C GLY A 218 -6.10 2.52 3.15
N ARG A 219 -6.19 3.63 3.89
CA ARG A 219 -7.35 4.52 3.88
C ARG A 219 -7.35 5.56 2.74
N GLY A 220 -6.24 5.78 2.04
CA GLY A 220 -6.13 6.69 0.87
C GLY A 220 -5.96 8.17 1.21
N TYR A 221 -5.49 8.50 2.42
CA TYR A 221 -5.39 9.90 2.85
C TYR A 221 -4.22 10.66 2.23
N LEU A 222 -3.14 9.97 1.85
CA LEU A 222 -2.05 10.62 1.11
C LEU A 222 -2.55 11.09 -0.26
N THR A 223 -3.30 10.25 -0.99
CA THR A 223 -3.92 10.69 -2.23
C THR A 223 -5.01 11.74 -2.04
N GLN A 224 -5.77 11.71 -0.93
CA GLN A 224 -6.71 12.78 -0.60
C GLN A 224 -5.98 14.14 -0.51
N MET A 225 -4.87 14.19 0.22
CA MET A 225 -4.06 15.40 0.34
C MET A 225 -3.52 15.86 -1.02
N LEU A 226 -2.99 14.93 -1.82
CA LEU A 226 -2.54 15.22 -3.17
C LEU A 226 -3.67 15.80 -4.05
N ALA A 227 -4.86 15.19 -4.02
CA ALA A 227 -6.00 15.63 -4.81
C ALA A 227 -6.61 16.96 -4.34
N ASP A 228 -6.45 17.31 -3.07
CA ASP A 228 -6.84 18.62 -2.54
C ASP A 228 -5.85 19.72 -2.96
N CYS A 229 -4.57 19.42 -3.13
CA CYS A 229 -3.52 20.41 -3.35
C CYS A 229 -3.08 20.58 -4.81
N TYR A 230 -3.10 19.51 -5.62
CA TYR A 230 -2.46 19.50 -6.95
C TYR A 230 -3.40 19.15 -8.12
N GLY A 231 -4.72 19.03 -7.87
CA GLY A 231 -5.72 18.97 -8.95
C GLY A 231 -5.65 17.73 -9.85
N VAL A 232 -5.48 16.53 -9.29
CA VAL A 232 -5.41 15.29 -10.06
C VAL A 232 -6.76 14.80 -10.56
N LYS A 233 -6.76 14.19 -11.74
CA LYS A 233 -7.96 13.69 -12.43
C LYS A 233 -8.12 12.17 -12.39
N LYS A 234 -7.03 11.41 -12.27
CA LYS A 234 -7.06 9.94 -12.22
C LYS A 234 -6.30 9.42 -11.00
N VAL A 235 -6.96 8.58 -10.21
CA VAL A 235 -6.42 8.01 -8.97
C VAL A 235 -6.61 6.50 -8.95
N TYR A 236 -5.53 5.79 -8.68
CA TYR A 236 -5.43 4.34 -8.54
C TYR A 236 -4.91 4.01 -7.15
N LEU A 237 -5.74 3.36 -6.32
CA LEU A 237 -5.37 2.96 -4.96
C LEU A 237 -5.17 1.45 -4.91
N VAL A 238 -3.94 1.01 -4.64
CA VAL A 238 -3.55 -0.42 -4.57
C VAL A 238 -3.52 -0.85 -3.11
N GLU A 239 -4.34 -1.83 -2.74
CA GLU A 239 -4.39 -2.33 -1.36
C GLU A 239 -5.06 -3.72 -1.27
N ARG A 240 -4.41 -4.68 -0.59
CA ARG A 240 -4.94 -6.03 -0.34
C ARG A 240 -6.18 -6.06 0.55
N LYS A 241 -6.30 -5.15 1.52
CA LYS A 241 -7.35 -5.15 2.56
C LYS A 241 -8.36 -4.02 2.42
N SER A 242 -9.61 -4.29 2.83
CA SER A 242 -10.61 -3.23 2.95
C SER A 242 -10.55 -2.57 4.33
N TYR A 243 -10.45 -1.25 4.36
CA TYR A 243 -10.48 -0.46 5.58
C TYR A 243 -11.80 0.29 5.74
N LYS A 244 -12.16 0.59 6.98
CA LYS A 244 -13.23 1.55 7.30
C LYS A 244 -12.68 2.97 7.27
N LEU A 245 -13.57 3.94 7.06
CA LEU A 245 -13.22 5.37 7.01
C LEU A 245 -12.16 5.65 5.93
N LYS A 246 -12.42 5.20 4.70
CA LYS A 246 -11.58 5.47 3.55
C LYS A 246 -11.87 6.87 3.01
N ALA A 247 -10.85 7.51 2.45
CA ALA A 247 -10.96 8.77 1.73
C ALA A 247 -11.81 8.66 0.45
N ASP A 248 -12.12 7.44 -0.03
CA ASP A 248 -12.89 7.19 -1.25
C ASP A 248 -14.18 8.03 -1.35
N ARG A 249 -14.87 8.28 -0.22
CA ARG A 249 -16.08 9.12 -0.22
C ARG A 249 -15.76 10.56 -0.61
N SER A 250 -14.73 11.14 0.01
CA SER A 250 -14.31 12.52 -0.22
C SER A 250 -13.68 12.67 -1.60
N LEU A 251 -12.87 11.72 -2.04
CA LEU A 251 -12.29 11.69 -3.39
C LEU A 251 -13.39 11.68 -4.48
N ARG A 252 -14.44 10.87 -4.30
CA ARG A 252 -15.56 10.80 -5.27
C ARG A 252 -16.44 12.05 -5.32
N GLN A 253 -16.31 12.97 -4.34
CA GLN A 253 -17.02 14.25 -4.35
C GLN A 253 -16.28 15.31 -5.19
N LYS A 254 -15.03 15.07 -5.57
CA LYS A 254 -14.29 15.96 -6.47
C LYS A 254 -14.81 15.78 -7.90
N GLU A 255 -15.17 16.89 -8.52
CA GLU A 255 -15.59 16.90 -9.92
C GLU A 255 -14.44 16.44 -10.82
N ASN A 256 -14.77 15.66 -11.85
CA ASN A 256 -13.82 15.17 -12.85
C ASN A 256 -12.67 14.29 -12.31
N LEU A 257 -12.81 13.71 -11.11
CA LEU A 257 -11.87 12.75 -10.56
C LEU A 257 -12.35 11.30 -10.74
N VAL A 258 -11.59 10.52 -11.51
CA VAL A 258 -11.76 9.08 -11.66
C VAL A 258 -11.01 8.37 -10.54
N LEU A 259 -11.74 7.59 -9.73
CA LEU A 259 -11.19 6.81 -8.63
C LEU A 259 -11.37 5.31 -8.86
N GLU A 260 -10.25 4.62 -9.04
CA GLU A 260 -10.15 3.17 -9.07
C GLU A 260 -9.40 2.66 -7.83
N ARG A 261 -9.97 1.68 -7.12
CA ARG A 261 -9.31 1.04 -5.97
C ARG A 261 -9.19 -0.45 -6.24
N MET A 262 -7.97 -0.88 -6.57
CA MET A 262 -7.65 -2.27 -6.88
C MET A 262 -7.36 -3.05 -5.60
N ARG A 263 -8.13 -4.11 -5.36
CA ARG A 263 -7.95 -4.99 -4.19
C ARG A 263 -7.07 -6.19 -4.54
N ILE A 264 -5.77 -5.91 -4.67
CA ILE A 264 -4.74 -6.82 -5.18
C ILE A 264 -3.48 -6.74 -4.30
N ASP A 265 -2.68 -7.81 -4.27
CA ASP A 265 -1.33 -7.77 -3.71
C ASP A 265 -0.38 -7.09 -4.73
N ILE A 266 0.58 -6.31 -4.24
CA ILE A 266 1.56 -5.64 -5.13
C ILE A 266 2.40 -6.71 -5.84
N GLU A 267 2.61 -7.87 -5.20
CA GLU A 267 3.31 -9.01 -5.80
C GLU A 267 2.68 -9.47 -7.14
N ASP A 268 1.37 -9.32 -7.29
CA ASP A 268 0.58 -9.84 -8.42
C ASP A 268 0.11 -8.75 -9.41
N LEU A 269 0.47 -7.49 -9.19
CA LEU A 269 -0.05 -6.36 -9.96
C LEU A 269 0.82 -6.03 -11.18
N ASN A 270 0.24 -6.11 -12.37
CA ASN A 270 0.82 -5.59 -13.60
C ASN A 270 0.21 -4.23 -13.97
N LEU A 271 0.92 -3.13 -13.68
CA LEU A 271 0.45 -1.78 -14.03
C LEU A 271 0.33 -1.55 -15.54
N ASN A 272 1.14 -2.24 -16.36
CA ASN A 272 1.09 -2.10 -17.81
C ASN A 272 -0.22 -2.65 -18.40
N ALA A 273 -0.88 -3.58 -17.69
CA ALA A 273 -2.15 -4.16 -18.08
C ALA A 273 -3.37 -3.44 -17.47
N VAL A 274 -3.17 -2.28 -16.83
CA VAL A 274 -4.27 -1.39 -16.41
C VAL A 274 -4.64 -0.49 -17.59
N GLU A 275 -5.66 -0.88 -18.35
CA GLU A 275 -6.07 -0.20 -19.59
C GLU A 275 -6.28 1.31 -19.43
N SER A 276 -6.90 1.74 -18.33
CA SER A 276 -7.22 3.15 -18.08
C SER A 276 -5.99 4.03 -17.77
N LEU A 277 -4.85 3.39 -17.48
CA LEU A 277 -3.54 3.98 -17.20
C LEU A 277 -2.59 3.89 -18.41
N SER A 278 -2.90 3.09 -19.42
CA SER A 278 -2.06 2.92 -20.62
C SER A 278 -1.79 4.26 -21.33
N GLY A 279 -0.53 4.53 -21.64
CA GLY A 279 -0.07 5.80 -22.23
C GLY A 279 -0.24 7.05 -21.36
N VAL A 280 -0.71 6.92 -20.11
CA VAL A 280 -0.92 8.05 -19.19
C VAL A 280 0.34 8.22 -18.33
N PRO A 281 0.91 9.44 -18.24
CA PRO A 281 1.97 9.70 -17.28
C PRO A 281 1.43 9.55 -15.85
N TYR A 282 2.21 9.00 -14.93
CA TYR A 282 1.76 8.81 -13.55
C TYR A 282 2.85 9.07 -12.52
N VAL A 283 2.44 9.45 -11.32
CA VAL A 283 3.28 9.53 -10.13
C VAL A 283 2.91 8.36 -9.23
N ALA A 284 3.92 7.60 -8.82
CA ALA A 284 3.78 6.53 -7.85
C ALA A 284 4.09 7.05 -6.45
N ILE A 285 3.21 6.76 -5.50
CA ILE A 285 3.38 7.16 -4.11
C ILE A 285 3.08 5.99 -3.17
N GLY A 286 3.65 6.00 -1.99
CA GLY A 286 3.34 5.02 -0.97
C GLY A 286 3.79 5.46 0.41
N LYS A 287 2.99 5.17 1.43
CA LYS A 287 3.39 5.41 2.83
C LYS A 287 3.20 4.17 3.69
N HIS A 288 4.13 3.99 4.60
CA HIS A 288 4.22 2.82 5.47
C HIS A 288 4.33 1.50 4.69
N LEU A 289 5.02 1.50 3.55
CA LEU A 289 5.37 0.24 2.88
C LEU A 289 6.41 -0.52 3.72
N CYS A 290 6.23 -1.83 3.90
CA CYS A 290 7.27 -2.68 4.47
C CYS A 290 8.41 -2.87 3.47
N GLY A 291 9.57 -3.35 3.91
CA GLY A 291 10.73 -3.59 3.04
C GLY A 291 10.33 -4.35 1.77
N PRO A 292 9.69 -5.53 1.89
CA PRO A 292 9.22 -6.27 0.72
C PRO A 292 8.24 -5.49 -0.15
N ALA A 293 7.25 -4.82 0.43
CA ALA A 293 6.29 -4.04 -0.37
C ALA A 293 6.94 -2.87 -1.12
N THR A 294 7.99 -2.25 -0.54
CA THR A 294 8.79 -1.24 -1.24
C THR A 294 9.50 -1.84 -2.45
N ASP A 295 10.17 -2.98 -2.29
CA ASP A 295 10.84 -3.68 -3.40
C ASP A 295 9.84 -4.10 -4.50
N LEU A 296 8.70 -4.68 -4.11
CA LEU A 296 7.61 -5.07 -5.02
C LEU A 296 7.06 -3.85 -5.78
N SER A 297 6.84 -2.71 -5.10
CA SER A 297 6.39 -1.46 -5.71
C SER A 297 7.41 -0.91 -6.71
N LEU A 298 8.69 -0.92 -6.36
CA LEU A 298 9.77 -0.50 -7.27
C LEU A 298 9.75 -1.36 -8.54
N ARG A 299 9.69 -2.69 -8.41
CA ARG A 299 9.64 -3.61 -9.56
C ARG A 299 8.39 -3.38 -10.41
N CYS A 300 7.25 -3.19 -9.76
CA CYS A 300 5.98 -2.89 -10.43
C CYS A 300 6.05 -1.59 -11.25
N CYS A 301 6.72 -0.55 -10.75
CA CYS A 301 6.86 0.73 -11.46
C CYS A 301 7.94 0.72 -12.56
N LEU A 302 9.01 -0.04 -12.37
CA LEU A 302 10.20 -0.02 -13.22
C LEU A 302 10.20 -1.12 -14.31
N SER A 303 9.26 -2.06 -14.24
CA SER A 303 9.06 -3.09 -15.27
C SER A 303 8.50 -2.46 -16.56
N ARG A 304 9.41 -2.01 -17.42
CA ARG A 304 9.05 -1.46 -18.74
C ARG A 304 8.75 -2.61 -19.71
N GLN A 305 7.62 -2.51 -20.41
CA GLN A 305 7.39 -3.22 -21.67
C GLN A 305 7.34 -2.19 -22.81
N ASP A 306 7.75 -2.61 -24.01
CA ASP A 306 7.91 -1.76 -25.18
C ASP A 306 6.62 -1.01 -25.57
N GLY A 307 6.78 0.24 -26.05
CA GLY A 307 5.79 0.99 -26.84
C GLY A 307 4.58 1.62 -26.14
N GLU A 308 3.93 0.94 -25.20
CA GLU A 308 2.60 1.34 -24.67
C GLU A 308 2.49 1.38 -23.13
N SER A 309 3.61 1.24 -22.42
CA SER A 309 3.61 1.25 -20.95
C SER A 309 3.29 2.63 -20.36
N PRO A 310 2.58 2.68 -19.21
CA PRO A 310 2.38 3.92 -18.46
C PRO A 310 3.72 4.56 -18.09
N VAL A 311 3.79 5.90 -18.19
CA VAL A 311 5.05 6.63 -18.06
C VAL A 311 5.22 7.15 -16.63
N LEU A 312 6.15 6.55 -15.87
CA LEU A 312 6.47 7.02 -14.52
C LEU A 312 7.16 8.40 -14.57
N ARG A 313 6.51 9.42 -13.97
CA ARG A 313 7.02 10.80 -13.83
C ARG A 313 7.80 11.03 -12.55
N GLY A 314 7.46 10.29 -11.50
CA GLY A 314 8.07 10.44 -10.19
C GLY A 314 7.61 9.35 -9.24
N LEU A 315 8.46 9.03 -8.28
CA LEU A 315 8.22 8.02 -7.25
C LEU A 315 8.55 8.61 -5.89
N ALA A 316 7.66 8.44 -4.91
CA ALA A 316 7.95 8.77 -3.52
C ALA A 316 7.40 7.71 -2.57
N ILE A 317 8.30 7.05 -1.84
CA ILE A 317 7.95 5.99 -0.89
C ILE A 317 8.43 6.38 0.50
N ALA A 318 7.53 6.36 1.48
CA ALA A 318 7.86 6.36 2.90
C ALA A 318 7.74 4.93 3.46
N THR A 319 8.85 4.37 3.91
CA THR A 319 8.89 3.02 4.51
C THR A 319 8.24 3.01 5.91
N CYS A 320 7.79 1.84 6.37
CA CYS A 320 7.26 1.64 7.73
C CYS A 320 8.33 1.14 8.70
N CYS A 321 7.96 0.96 9.97
CA CYS A 321 8.83 0.32 10.96
C CYS A 321 9.22 -1.13 10.64
N HIS A 322 8.56 -1.79 9.69
CA HIS A 322 8.93 -3.10 9.15
C HIS A 322 9.70 -2.97 7.82
N HIS A 323 10.57 -1.97 7.71
CA HIS A 323 11.36 -1.67 6.50
C HIS A 323 12.45 -2.70 6.19
N LEU A 324 12.61 -3.75 7.00
CA LEU A 324 13.61 -4.79 6.77
C LEU A 324 13.36 -5.48 5.42
N CYS A 325 14.31 -5.37 4.51
CA CYS A 325 14.27 -6.05 3.21
C CYS A 325 14.29 -7.57 3.37
N GLN A 326 13.67 -8.26 2.41
CA GLN A 326 13.74 -9.72 2.29
C GLN A 326 14.43 -10.08 0.99
N TRP A 327 15.37 -11.02 1.05
CA TRP A 327 16.19 -11.39 -0.10
C TRP A 327 15.35 -11.74 -1.33
N LYS A 328 14.31 -12.58 -1.16
CA LYS A 328 13.38 -12.99 -2.24
C LYS A 328 12.90 -11.79 -3.06
N SER A 329 12.34 -10.78 -2.38
CA SER A 329 11.72 -9.62 -3.04
C SER A 329 12.73 -8.54 -3.43
N TYR A 330 13.91 -8.50 -2.80
CA TYR A 330 14.88 -7.42 -2.93
C TYR A 330 15.22 -7.15 -4.40
N ILE A 331 15.11 -5.89 -4.82
CA ILE A 331 15.21 -5.53 -6.25
C ILE A 331 16.65 -5.37 -6.74
N SER A 332 17.59 -5.04 -5.85
CA SER A 332 18.98 -4.73 -6.21
C SER A 332 19.96 -5.82 -5.78
N LYS A 333 19.58 -7.10 -5.94
CA LYS A 333 20.42 -8.25 -5.54
C LYS A 333 21.83 -8.18 -6.15
N THR A 334 21.95 -7.90 -7.45
CA THR A 334 23.24 -7.81 -8.15
C THR A 334 24.18 -6.76 -7.53
N LEU A 335 23.65 -5.59 -7.16
CA LEU A 335 24.43 -4.55 -6.49
C LEU A 335 24.92 -5.02 -5.12
N ALA A 336 24.05 -5.65 -4.33
CA ALA A 336 24.39 -6.16 -3.00
C ALA A 336 25.42 -7.29 -3.06
N VAL A 337 25.30 -8.21 -4.02
CA VAL A 337 26.28 -9.29 -4.23
C VAL A 337 27.62 -8.70 -4.67
N THR A 338 27.62 -7.86 -5.70
CA THR A 338 28.84 -7.25 -6.25
C THR A 338 29.59 -6.42 -5.20
N ALA A 339 28.89 -5.55 -4.46
CA ALA A 339 29.51 -4.77 -3.39
C ALA A 339 30.05 -5.63 -2.24
N SER A 340 29.44 -6.80 -2.00
CA SER A 340 29.93 -7.77 -1.01
C SER A 340 31.24 -8.45 -1.43
N PHE A 341 31.54 -8.53 -2.73
CA PHE A 341 32.80 -9.07 -3.26
C PHE A 341 33.92 -8.02 -3.32
N PHE A 342 33.61 -6.76 -3.63
CA PHE A 342 34.63 -5.69 -3.63
C PHE A 342 35.21 -5.37 -2.23
N GLY A 343 34.50 -5.72 -1.15
CA GLY A 343 35.04 -5.65 0.22
C GLY A 343 36.00 -6.79 0.61
N LEU A 344 36.38 -7.68 -0.33
CA LEU A 344 37.31 -8.80 -0.13
C LEU A 344 38.61 -8.65 -0.94
N SER A 345 38.77 -7.57 -1.72
CA SER A 345 39.98 -7.28 -2.47
C SER A 345 40.70 -6.06 -1.90
N GLU A 346 41.32 -6.23 -0.72
CA GLU A 346 42.52 -5.49 -0.30
C GLU A 346 43.44 -6.42 0.49
#